data_AF-A0ABD1MQL6-F1
#
_entry.id   AF-A0ABD1MQL6-F1
#
_cell.length_a   1.000
_cell.length_b   1.000
_cell.length_c   1.000
_cell.angle_alpha   90.00
_cell.angle_beta   90.00
_cell.angle_gamma   90.00
#
_symmetry.space_group_name_H-M   'P 1'
#
loop_
_entity.id
_entity.type
_entity.pdbx_description
1 polymer ?
#
loop_
_entity_poly.entity_id
_entity_poly.type
_entity_poly.pdbx_seq_one_letter_code
_entity_poly.pdbx_strand_id
1 'polypeptide(L)'
;MKKLTEIWHHTFPLHSFGELDALIIEGCNKLVNVFPSFTVRRFKSLCNLKVTNCKSMKEIFDLKGCGKCDADMTNLQNVHVQALPKLKHILNKDPEGRLHIKRLKKIRVQECLFLEHIFPVSVARDLKNLEYLEVLNCGQLKEIVSMEEKINVESLLFEFPRLITATFSKLPNLESFYGKTCELRCSALNNLSVELCHKLKLFKDANANPEIGNTEIKPVFLPEKVLIIILASMPFSN
;
A
#
# COMPACT_ATOMS: atom_id res chain seq x y z
N MET A 1 18.46 -15.77 11.57
CA MET A 1 18.32 -16.96 10.70
C MET A 1 18.92 -16.71 9.31
N LYS A 2 20.23 -16.97 9.09
CA LYS A 2 20.93 -16.59 7.84
C LYS A 2 20.65 -17.49 6.62
N LYS A 3 19.88 -18.58 6.77
CA LYS A 3 19.70 -19.61 5.73
C LYS A 3 18.26 -19.82 5.26
N LEU A 4 17.24 -19.24 5.92
CA LEU A 4 15.85 -19.48 5.55
C LEU A 4 15.55 -18.89 4.17
N THR A 5 15.22 -19.76 3.22
CA THR A 5 14.90 -19.40 1.82
C THR A 5 13.41 -19.50 1.52
N GLU A 6 12.69 -20.36 2.24
CA GLU A 6 11.25 -20.62 2.09
C GLU A 6 10.64 -20.81 3.48
N ILE A 7 9.42 -20.33 3.68
CA ILE A 7 8.65 -20.55 4.92
C ILE A 7 7.70 -21.75 4.75
N TRP A 8 7.14 -21.93 3.55
CA TRP A 8 6.07 -22.88 3.30
C TRP A 8 6.45 -23.88 2.23
N HIS A 9 6.26 -25.17 2.52
CA HIS A 9 6.45 -26.24 1.56
C HIS A 9 5.12 -26.64 0.89
N HIS A 10 5.17 -27.11 -0.36
CA HIS A 10 4.00 -27.51 -1.14
C HIS A 10 3.17 -28.65 -0.51
N THR A 11 3.77 -29.42 0.39
CA THR A 11 3.17 -30.57 1.07
C THR A 11 2.43 -30.21 2.37
N PHE A 12 2.32 -28.92 2.72
CA PHE A 12 1.70 -28.52 3.98
C PHE A 12 0.16 -28.71 3.96
N PRO A 13 -0.46 -29.27 5.02
CA PRO A 13 -1.91 -29.53 5.07
C PRO A 13 -2.78 -28.28 4.87
N LEU A 14 -3.96 -28.47 4.29
CA LEU A 14 -4.91 -27.38 3.94
C LEU A 14 -5.42 -26.59 5.16
N HIS A 15 -5.42 -27.18 6.35
CA HIS A 15 -5.91 -26.59 7.59
C HIS A 15 -4.82 -26.10 8.53
N SER A 16 -3.55 -26.20 8.13
CA SER A 16 -2.46 -25.67 8.92
C SER A 16 -2.54 -24.15 8.99
N PHE A 17 -2.34 -23.59 10.18
CA PHE A 17 -2.38 -22.14 10.47
C PHE A 17 -3.77 -21.50 10.47
N GLY A 18 -4.84 -22.28 10.58
CA GLY A 18 -6.20 -21.76 10.74
C GLY A 18 -6.39 -20.84 11.94
N GLU A 19 -5.51 -20.92 12.95
CA GLU A 19 -5.54 -20.09 14.16
C GLU A 19 -4.42 -19.04 14.22
N LEU A 20 -3.52 -19.02 13.23
CA LEU A 20 -2.38 -18.08 13.24
C LEU A 20 -2.90 -16.65 13.05
N ASP A 21 -2.77 -15.83 14.08
CA ASP A 21 -3.25 -14.45 14.11
C ASP A 21 -2.15 -13.41 13.78
N ALA A 22 -0.89 -13.75 14.04
CA ALA A 22 0.25 -12.89 13.83
C ALA A 22 1.42 -13.64 13.17
N LEU A 23 2.01 -13.04 12.15
CA LEU A 23 3.22 -13.51 11.49
C LEU A 23 4.28 -12.41 11.53
N ILE A 24 5.39 -12.68 12.20
CA ILE A 24 6.52 -11.77 12.35
C ILE A 24 7.75 -12.39 11.69
N ILE A 25 8.31 -11.69 10.72
CA ILE A 25 9.49 -12.11 9.95
C ILE A 25 10.55 -11.02 10.10
N GLU A 26 11.66 -11.34 10.75
CA GLU A 26 12.72 -10.39 11.03
C GLU A 26 14.10 -10.96 10.68
N GLY A 27 14.88 -10.21 9.89
CA GLY A 27 16.27 -10.58 9.60
C GLY A 27 16.43 -11.79 8.66
N CYS A 28 15.38 -12.18 7.93
CA CYS A 28 15.38 -13.29 6.98
C CYS A 28 16.00 -12.88 5.64
N ASN A 29 17.33 -12.73 5.62
CA ASN A 29 18.07 -12.12 4.51
C ASN A 29 18.12 -12.91 3.20
N LYS A 30 17.66 -14.16 3.17
CA LYS A 30 17.59 -14.99 1.95
C LYS A 30 16.16 -15.23 1.48
N LEU A 31 15.16 -14.86 2.28
CA LEU A 31 13.76 -15.02 1.92
C LEU A 31 13.39 -13.99 0.84
N VAL A 32 12.73 -14.47 -0.21
CA VAL A 32 12.36 -13.65 -1.38
C VAL A 32 10.90 -13.23 -1.39
N ASN A 33 10.01 -14.05 -0.82
CA ASN A 33 8.60 -13.76 -0.65
C ASN A 33 8.08 -14.32 0.68
N VAL A 34 6.97 -13.76 1.18
CA VAL A 34 6.30 -14.30 2.37
C VAL A 34 5.21 -15.26 1.96
N PHE A 35 4.33 -14.89 1.03
CA PHE A 35 3.17 -15.69 0.64
C PHE A 35 3.24 -16.04 -0.85
N PRO A 36 3.77 -17.22 -1.21
CA PRO A 36 3.54 -17.81 -2.52
C PRO A 36 2.04 -17.98 -2.83
N SER A 37 1.69 -18.03 -4.11
CA SER A 37 0.30 -18.04 -4.56
C SER A 37 -0.54 -19.19 -3.98
N PHE A 38 0.07 -20.35 -3.72
CA PHE A 38 -0.59 -21.52 -3.12
C PHE A 38 -0.88 -21.39 -1.61
N THR A 39 -0.34 -20.37 -0.93
CA THR A 39 -0.48 -20.20 0.52
C THR A 39 -1.52 -19.15 0.91
N VAL A 40 -1.88 -18.25 -0.01
CA VAL A 40 -2.78 -17.11 0.22
C VAL A 40 -4.12 -17.53 0.85
N ARG A 41 -4.64 -18.72 0.51
CA ARG A 41 -5.93 -19.24 1.02
C ARG A 41 -5.91 -19.84 2.43
N ARG A 42 -4.72 -20.01 3.03
CA ARG A 42 -4.54 -20.83 4.25
C ARG A 42 -4.59 -19.98 5.53
N PHE A 43 -4.21 -18.72 5.43
CA PHE A 43 -4.08 -17.80 6.57
C PHE A 43 -5.37 -17.02 6.84
N LYS A 44 -6.47 -17.75 7.06
CA LYS A 44 -7.79 -17.12 7.25
C LYS A 44 -7.89 -16.30 8.53
N SER A 45 -7.13 -16.62 9.57
CA SER A 45 -7.17 -15.89 10.86
C SER A 45 -6.08 -14.84 11.03
N LEU A 46 -5.17 -14.72 10.06
CA LEU A 46 -4.03 -13.82 10.16
C LEU A 46 -4.50 -12.38 10.17
N CYS A 47 -4.27 -11.70 11.29
CA CYS A 47 -4.63 -10.32 11.53
C CYS A 47 -3.44 -9.37 11.43
N ASN A 48 -2.25 -9.84 11.83
CA ASN A 48 -1.05 -9.01 11.96
C ASN A 48 0.09 -9.59 11.14
N LEU A 49 0.64 -8.78 10.23
CA LEU A 49 1.83 -9.13 9.46
C LEU A 49 2.91 -8.09 9.71
N LYS A 50 4.07 -8.54 10.19
CA LYS A 50 5.26 -7.71 10.35
C LYS A 50 6.44 -8.33 9.61
N VAL A 51 7.04 -7.59 8.69
CA VAL A 51 8.19 -8.05 7.90
C VAL A 51 9.27 -6.98 7.94
N THR A 52 10.38 -7.25 8.63
CA THR A 52 11.44 -6.27 8.86
C THR A 52 12.83 -6.81 8.54
N ASN A 53 13.73 -5.92 8.10
CA ASN A 53 15.16 -6.22 7.99
C ASN A 53 15.51 -7.42 7.07
N CYS A 54 14.74 -7.66 6.01
CA CYS A 54 14.95 -8.80 5.08
C CYS A 54 15.57 -8.35 3.75
N LYS A 55 16.88 -8.55 3.60
CA LYS A 55 17.68 -8.02 2.47
C LYS A 55 17.36 -8.56 1.07
N SER A 56 16.76 -9.75 0.97
CA SER A 56 16.45 -10.38 -0.33
C SER A 56 14.96 -10.37 -0.70
N MET A 57 14.11 -9.82 0.18
CA MET A 57 12.66 -9.78 -0.06
C MET A 57 12.38 -8.94 -1.30
N LYS A 58 11.66 -9.51 -2.27
CA LYS A 58 11.28 -8.84 -3.53
C LYS A 58 9.79 -8.50 -3.56
N GLU A 59 8.97 -9.39 -3.00
CA GLU A 59 7.53 -9.21 -2.84
C GLU A 59 7.04 -9.79 -1.50
N ILE A 60 5.91 -9.33 -0.97
CA ILE A 60 5.29 -9.97 0.21
C ILE A 60 4.36 -11.08 -0.25
N PHE A 61 3.47 -10.76 -1.19
CA PHE A 61 2.56 -11.70 -1.83
C PHE A 61 3.03 -11.98 -3.26
N ASP A 62 3.48 -13.20 -3.50
CA ASP A 62 3.81 -13.69 -4.83
C ASP A 62 2.59 -14.37 -5.44
N LEU A 63 1.87 -13.63 -6.29
CA LEU A 63 0.64 -14.08 -6.93
C LEU A 63 0.89 -14.70 -8.32
N LYS A 64 2.15 -14.96 -8.70
CA LYS A 64 2.48 -15.65 -9.94
C LYS A 64 1.89 -17.06 -9.94
N GLY A 65 1.31 -17.46 -11.06
CA GLY A 65 0.72 -18.79 -11.23
C GLY A 65 -0.67 -19.00 -10.61
N CYS A 66 -1.32 -17.96 -10.04
CA CYS A 66 -2.71 -18.07 -9.60
C CYS A 66 -3.68 -18.14 -10.81
N GLY A 67 -3.95 -19.35 -11.31
CA GLY A 67 -4.80 -19.58 -12.48
C GLY A 67 -6.28 -19.29 -12.24
N LYS A 68 -6.81 -19.59 -11.05
CA LYS A 68 -8.19 -19.34 -10.63
C LYS A 68 -8.24 -19.34 -9.10
N CYS A 69 -8.04 -18.20 -8.44
CA CYS A 69 -8.12 -18.17 -6.99
C CYS A 69 -9.12 -17.12 -6.51
N ASP A 70 -10.40 -17.43 -6.33
CA ASP A 70 -11.19 -16.64 -5.39
C ASP A 70 -10.63 -16.97 -3.99
N ALA A 71 -9.80 -16.09 -3.46
CA ALA A 71 -9.05 -16.25 -2.23
C ALA A 71 -9.32 -15.05 -1.33
N ASP A 72 -10.25 -15.23 -0.42
CA ASP A 72 -10.58 -14.26 0.60
C ASP A 72 -9.51 -14.35 1.72
N MET A 73 -8.50 -13.45 1.72
CA MET A 73 -7.63 -13.25 2.89
C MET A 73 -8.37 -12.36 3.88
N THR A 74 -9.33 -12.97 4.57
CA THR A 74 -10.44 -12.23 5.18
C THR A 74 -10.06 -11.36 6.35
N ASN A 75 -8.97 -11.62 7.09
CA ASN A 75 -8.78 -11.05 8.42
C ASN A 75 -7.57 -10.14 8.61
N LEU A 76 -6.75 -9.92 7.58
CA LEU A 76 -5.56 -9.10 7.72
C LEU A 76 -5.94 -7.65 8.03
N GLN A 77 -5.50 -7.16 9.19
CA GLN A 77 -5.86 -5.86 9.76
C GLN A 77 -4.67 -4.91 9.84
N ASN A 78 -3.49 -5.42 10.18
CA ASN A 78 -2.30 -4.62 10.40
C ASN A 78 -1.13 -5.17 9.59
N VAL A 79 -0.56 -4.34 8.73
CA VAL A 79 0.61 -4.68 7.91
C VAL A 79 1.73 -3.69 8.20
N HIS A 80 2.89 -4.20 8.59
CA HIS A 80 4.09 -3.41 8.79
C HIS A 80 5.25 -4.00 8.00
N VAL A 81 5.83 -3.20 7.10
CA VAL A 81 6.93 -3.58 6.23
C VAL A 81 8.05 -2.56 6.39
N GLN A 82 9.24 -2.99 6.83
CA GLN A 82 10.34 -2.07 7.11
C GLN A 82 11.71 -2.59 6.65
N ALA A 83 12.54 -1.70 6.12
CA ALA A 83 13.93 -1.96 5.78
C ALA A 83 14.10 -3.19 4.87
N LEU A 84 13.33 -3.20 3.78
CA LEU A 84 13.36 -4.24 2.75
C LEU A 84 13.98 -3.67 1.45
N PRO A 85 15.32 -3.67 1.34
CA PRO A 85 16.04 -2.92 0.30
C PRO A 85 15.93 -3.51 -1.11
N LYS A 86 15.22 -4.63 -1.32
CA LYS A 86 14.93 -5.20 -2.64
C LYS A 86 13.44 -5.32 -2.93
N LEU A 87 12.59 -4.87 -2.00
CA LEU A 87 11.15 -4.96 -2.16
C LEU A 87 10.72 -4.02 -3.28
N LYS A 88 10.14 -4.58 -4.34
CA LYS A 88 9.61 -3.82 -5.47
C LYS A 88 8.10 -3.61 -5.38
N HIS A 89 7.39 -4.62 -4.86
CA HIS A 89 5.94 -4.62 -4.74
C HIS A 89 5.51 -5.32 -3.45
N ILE A 90 4.46 -4.86 -2.79
CA ILE A 90 3.84 -5.67 -1.72
C ILE A 90 3.11 -6.86 -2.35
N LEU A 91 2.35 -6.63 -3.41
CA LEU A 91 1.72 -7.64 -4.25
C LEU A 91 2.31 -7.54 -5.64
N ASN A 92 2.91 -8.61 -6.15
CA ASN A 92 3.63 -8.56 -7.44
C ASN A 92 2.73 -8.58 -8.70
N LYS A 93 1.41 -8.63 -8.51
CA LYS A 93 0.40 -8.55 -9.56
C LYS A 93 -0.91 -8.01 -8.96
N ASP A 94 -1.71 -7.28 -9.74
CA ASP A 94 -3.12 -7.06 -9.40
C ASP A 94 -3.86 -8.42 -9.34
N PRO A 95 -4.52 -8.77 -8.22
CA PRO A 95 -5.30 -9.99 -8.14
C PRO A 95 -6.60 -9.93 -8.95
N GLU A 96 -7.01 -8.80 -9.53
CA GLU A 96 -8.20 -8.67 -10.36
C GLU A 96 -9.47 -9.12 -9.62
N GLY A 97 -9.55 -8.80 -8.32
CA GLY A 97 -10.66 -9.21 -7.44
C GLY A 97 -10.54 -10.63 -6.86
N ARG A 98 -9.45 -11.35 -7.14
CA ARG A 98 -9.18 -12.70 -6.60
C ARG A 98 -8.69 -12.72 -5.17
N LEU A 99 -8.14 -11.60 -4.71
CA LEU A 99 -7.61 -11.44 -3.36
C LEU A 99 -8.19 -10.17 -2.75
N HIS A 100 -8.96 -10.37 -1.70
CA HIS A 100 -9.61 -9.30 -0.96
C HIS A 100 -8.91 -9.10 0.40
N ILE A 101 -8.56 -7.86 0.72
CA ILE A 101 -7.96 -7.47 2.02
C ILE A 101 -8.86 -6.43 2.70
N LYS A 102 -10.18 -6.70 2.69
CA LYS A 102 -11.24 -5.76 3.08
C LYS A 102 -11.16 -5.29 4.54
N ARG A 103 -10.54 -6.07 5.42
CA ARG A 103 -10.43 -5.77 6.86
C ARG A 103 -9.16 -4.99 7.23
N LEU A 104 -8.31 -4.65 6.26
CA LEU A 104 -7.10 -3.87 6.54
C LEU A 104 -7.45 -2.53 7.16
N LYS A 105 -6.90 -2.28 8.34
CA LYS A 105 -7.07 -1.03 9.09
C LYS A 105 -5.80 -0.19 9.09
N LYS A 106 -4.64 -0.82 9.17
CA LYS A 106 -3.37 -0.11 9.31
C LYS A 106 -2.32 -0.69 8.37
N ILE A 107 -1.65 0.20 7.65
CA ILE A 107 -0.45 -0.13 6.90
C ILE A 107 0.66 0.87 7.18
N ARG A 108 1.85 0.35 7.50
CA ARG A 108 3.07 1.13 7.68
C ARG A 108 4.17 0.56 6.79
N VAL A 109 4.69 1.39 5.89
CA VAL A 109 5.79 1.04 4.99
C VAL A 109 6.94 1.99 5.22
N GLN A 110 8.12 1.46 5.57
CA GLN A 110 9.27 2.28 5.94
C GLN A 110 10.56 1.74 5.31
N GLU A 111 11.44 2.63 4.83
CA GLU A 111 12.78 2.25 4.36
C GLU A 111 12.78 1.16 3.26
N CYS A 112 11.77 1.17 2.39
CA CYS A 112 11.66 0.25 1.24
C CYS A 112 12.03 1.00 -0.04
N LEU A 113 13.34 1.20 -0.25
CA LEU A 113 13.87 2.15 -1.22
C LEU A 113 13.50 1.86 -2.68
N PHE A 114 13.25 0.61 -3.05
CA PHE A 114 12.91 0.18 -4.41
C PHE A 114 11.42 -0.11 -4.61
N LEU A 115 10.57 0.18 -3.62
CA LEU A 115 9.14 -0.05 -3.73
C LEU A 115 8.55 0.91 -4.75
N GLU A 116 7.84 0.39 -5.75
CA GLU A 116 7.32 1.18 -6.87
C GLU A 116 5.89 1.70 -6.61
N HIS A 117 5.05 0.86 -5.97
CA HIS A 117 3.70 1.18 -5.51
C HIS A 117 3.33 0.32 -4.29
N ILE A 118 2.30 0.73 -3.53
CA ILE A 118 1.84 -0.01 -2.34
C ILE A 118 0.73 -1.01 -2.69
N PHE A 119 -0.30 -0.54 -3.39
CA PHE A 119 -1.48 -1.34 -3.71
C PHE A 119 -1.73 -1.43 -5.22
N PRO A 120 -2.15 -2.58 -5.73
CA PRO A 120 -2.83 -2.64 -7.02
C PRO A 120 -4.28 -2.12 -6.92
N VAL A 121 -4.89 -1.77 -8.05
CA VAL A 121 -6.23 -1.15 -8.12
C VAL A 121 -7.29 -2.00 -7.44
N SER A 122 -7.38 -3.29 -7.75
CA SER A 122 -8.48 -4.10 -7.23
C SER A 122 -8.44 -4.19 -5.69
N VAL A 123 -7.24 -4.23 -5.11
CA VAL A 123 -7.05 -4.27 -3.66
C VAL A 123 -7.43 -2.92 -3.06
N ALA A 124 -6.95 -1.81 -3.63
CA ALA A 124 -7.25 -0.47 -3.14
C ALA A 124 -8.76 -0.16 -3.08
N ARG A 125 -9.56 -0.69 -4.03
CA ARG A 125 -11.02 -0.53 -4.04
C ARG A 125 -11.71 -1.15 -2.83
N ASP A 126 -11.12 -2.18 -2.25
CA ASP A 126 -11.67 -2.93 -1.11
C ASP A 126 -11.30 -2.35 0.25
N LEU A 127 -10.37 -1.39 0.31
CA LEU A 127 -9.81 -0.84 1.55
C LEU A 127 -10.72 0.17 2.26
N LYS A 128 -12.03 -0.11 2.32
CA LYS A 128 -13.03 0.77 2.98
C LYS A 128 -12.83 0.89 4.50
N ASN A 129 -12.09 -0.04 5.10
CA ASN A 129 -11.78 -0.08 6.53
C ASN A 129 -10.39 0.49 6.90
N LEU A 130 -9.64 0.99 5.91
CA LEU A 130 -8.32 1.54 6.20
C LEU A 130 -8.47 2.81 7.06
N GLU A 131 -7.82 2.81 8.22
CA GLU A 131 -7.84 3.89 9.22
C GLU A 131 -6.50 4.64 9.25
N TYR A 132 -5.39 3.96 8.96
CA TYR A 132 -4.05 4.49 9.10
C TYR A 132 -3.15 4.05 7.92
N LEU A 133 -2.58 5.03 7.23
CA LEU A 133 -1.60 4.86 6.15
C LEU A 133 -0.35 5.67 6.45
N GLU A 134 0.78 5.00 6.62
CA GLU A 134 2.07 5.67 6.85
C GLU A 134 3.14 5.11 5.90
N VAL A 135 3.82 6.01 5.21
CA VAL A 135 4.82 5.69 4.20
C VAL A 135 6.03 6.60 4.39
N LEU A 136 7.15 6.01 4.79
CA LEU A 136 8.35 6.74 5.19
C LEU A 136 9.57 6.25 4.41
N ASN A 137 10.36 7.19 3.88
CA ASN A 137 11.68 6.89 3.29
C ASN A 137 11.64 5.77 2.22
N CYS A 138 10.75 5.88 1.25
CA CYS A 138 10.61 4.96 0.11
C CYS A 138 10.97 5.69 -1.19
N GLY A 139 12.25 5.64 -1.56
CA GLY A 139 12.84 6.50 -2.59
C GLY A 139 12.29 6.32 -4.01
N GLN A 140 11.91 5.11 -4.43
CA GLN A 140 11.40 4.83 -5.77
C GLN A 140 9.87 4.82 -5.88
N LEU A 141 9.16 5.11 -4.79
CA LEU A 141 7.71 5.07 -4.77
C LEU A 141 7.16 6.22 -5.60
N LYS A 142 6.43 5.92 -6.68
CA LYS A 142 5.85 6.93 -7.58
C LYS A 142 4.39 7.21 -7.29
N GLU A 143 3.66 6.17 -6.89
CA GLU A 143 2.23 6.21 -6.64
C GLU A 143 1.87 5.28 -5.47
N ILE A 144 0.79 5.60 -4.74
CA ILE A 144 0.30 4.72 -3.67
C ILE A 144 -0.43 3.51 -4.28
N VAL A 145 -1.25 3.77 -5.30
CA VAL A 145 -2.06 2.76 -6.00
C VAL A 145 -1.66 2.71 -7.47
N SER A 146 -1.17 1.55 -7.91
CA SER A 146 -0.78 1.32 -9.30
C SER A 146 -1.98 1.01 -10.18
N MET A 147 -2.11 1.79 -11.25
CA MET A 147 -3.14 1.65 -12.30
C MET A 147 -2.58 0.92 -13.51
N GLU A 148 -2.84 -0.39 -13.62
CA GLU A 148 -2.44 -1.13 -14.84
C GLU A 148 -3.16 -0.58 -16.08
N GLU A 149 -2.46 -0.63 -17.23
CA GLU A 149 -2.86 0.03 -18.48
C GLU A 149 -4.25 -0.40 -19.00
N LYS A 150 -4.69 -1.62 -18.69
CA LYS A 150 -5.92 -2.24 -19.20
C LYS A 150 -7.22 -1.68 -18.61
N ILE A 151 -7.14 -0.86 -17.57
CA ILE A 151 -8.33 -0.27 -16.95
C ILE A 151 -8.68 1.01 -17.71
N ASN A 152 -9.61 0.86 -18.66
CA ASN A 152 -10.18 1.95 -19.46
C ASN A 152 -11.50 2.42 -18.84
N VAL A 153 -11.43 3.01 -17.66
CA VAL A 153 -12.63 3.53 -16.97
C VAL A 153 -12.45 5.02 -16.79
N GLU A 154 -13.19 5.78 -17.60
CA GLU A 154 -13.37 7.22 -17.41
C GLU A 154 -13.94 7.43 -16.00
N SER A 155 -13.15 8.06 -15.12
CA SER A 155 -13.47 8.38 -13.72
C SER A 155 -13.68 7.19 -12.76
N LEU A 156 -12.59 6.57 -12.28
CA LEU A 156 -12.66 5.75 -11.07
C LEU A 156 -12.78 6.64 -9.84
N LEU A 157 -13.73 6.30 -8.96
CA LEU A 157 -13.85 6.85 -7.62
C LEU A 157 -13.25 5.88 -6.60
N PHE A 158 -12.23 6.33 -5.89
CA PHE A 158 -11.76 5.65 -4.68
C PHE A 158 -12.27 6.36 -3.46
N GLU A 159 -12.71 5.57 -2.49
CA GLU A 159 -13.16 6.12 -1.22
C GLU A 159 -12.53 5.31 -0.10
N PHE A 160 -11.86 6.02 0.81
CA PHE A 160 -11.42 5.50 2.09
C PHE A 160 -12.21 6.21 3.18
N PRO A 161 -13.50 5.84 3.38
CA PRO A 161 -14.40 6.56 4.28
C PRO A 161 -13.97 6.51 5.74
N ARG A 162 -13.05 5.60 6.10
CA ARG A 162 -12.52 5.43 7.46
C ARG A 162 -11.08 5.87 7.61
N LEU A 163 -10.41 6.39 6.58
CA LEU A 163 -9.02 6.81 6.69
C LEU A 163 -8.93 8.04 7.57
N ILE A 164 -8.39 7.88 8.78
CA ILE A 164 -8.25 8.92 9.78
C ILE A 164 -6.90 9.62 9.62
N THR A 165 -5.83 8.84 9.46
CA THR A 165 -4.45 9.35 9.40
C THR A 165 -3.72 8.88 8.15
N ALA A 166 -3.10 9.85 7.45
CA ALA A 166 -2.20 9.61 6.35
C ALA A 166 -0.88 10.36 6.60
N THR A 167 0.26 9.66 6.51
CA THR A 167 1.59 10.24 6.71
C THR A 167 2.52 9.82 5.59
N PHE A 168 3.11 10.80 4.93
CA PHE A 168 4.05 10.63 3.82
C PHE A 168 5.31 11.44 4.14
N SER A 169 6.45 10.78 4.36
CA SER A 169 7.70 11.50 4.64
C SER A 169 8.88 10.91 3.87
N LYS A 170 9.73 11.78 3.30
CA LYS A 170 10.94 11.40 2.55
C LYS A 170 10.62 10.51 1.35
N LEU A 171 9.68 10.96 0.51
CA LEU A 171 9.24 10.28 -0.71
C LEU A 171 9.56 11.15 -1.93
N PRO A 172 10.84 11.24 -2.34
CA PRO A 172 11.28 12.21 -3.36
C PRO A 172 10.69 11.97 -4.76
N ASN A 173 10.22 10.74 -5.04
CA ASN A 173 9.63 10.38 -6.33
C ASN A 173 8.11 10.21 -6.31
N LEU A 174 7.44 10.41 -5.17
CA LEU A 174 5.99 10.26 -5.09
C LEU A 174 5.32 11.41 -5.85
N GLU A 175 4.60 11.10 -6.92
CA GLU A 175 3.98 12.08 -7.82
C GLU A 175 2.48 12.25 -7.54
N SER A 176 1.80 11.16 -7.20
CA SER A 176 0.35 11.14 -6.99
C SER A 176 -0.09 9.98 -6.09
N PHE A 177 -1.36 9.97 -5.66
CA PHE A 177 -1.93 8.80 -5.00
C PHE A 177 -2.23 7.67 -6.02
N TYR A 178 -2.59 8.03 -7.26
CA TYR A 178 -2.92 7.12 -8.37
C TYR A 178 -2.22 7.56 -9.66
N GLY A 179 -1.80 6.62 -10.51
CA GLY A 179 -1.11 6.92 -11.79
C GLY A 179 -1.98 7.47 -12.91
N LYS A 180 -3.30 7.51 -12.73
CA LYS A 180 -4.28 8.09 -13.68
C LYS A 180 -5.24 9.04 -12.97
N THR A 181 -5.97 9.84 -13.74
CA THR A 181 -6.99 10.76 -13.21
C THR A 181 -8.14 9.99 -12.56
N CYS A 182 -8.21 10.04 -11.24
CA CYS A 182 -9.25 9.41 -10.43
C CYS A 182 -9.72 10.37 -9.34
N GLU A 183 -10.96 10.21 -8.88
CA GLU A 183 -11.47 10.94 -7.72
C GLU A 183 -11.12 10.18 -6.44
N LEU A 184 -10.62 10.89 -5.43
CA LEU A 184 -10.30 10.34 -4.11
C LEU A 184 -11.17 11.01 -3.06
N ARG A 185 -11.86 10.20 -2.26
CA ARG A 185 -12.64 10.66 -1.10
C ARG A 185 -12.15 10.02 0.18
N CYS A 186 -11.76 10.85 1.14
CA CYS A 186 -11.31 10.42 2.46
C CYS A 186 -12.11 11.17 3.53
N SER A 187 -13.40 10.85 3.67
CA SER A 187 -14.35 11.64 4.48
C SER A 187 -14.03 11.71 5.98
N ALA A 188 -13.24 10.76 6.50
CA ALA A 188 -12.83 10.72 7.90
C ALA A 188 -11.42 11.28 8.16
N LEU A 189 -10.72 11.76 7.13
CA LEU A 189 -9.32 12.16 7.27
C LEU A 189 -9.21 13.41 8.16
N ASN A 190 -8.51 13.26 9.28
CA ASN A 190 -8.28 14.35 10.23
C ASN A 190 -6.79 14.72 10.35
N ASN A 191 -5.89 13.78 10.06
CA ASN A 191 -4.45 13.94 10.23
C ASN A 191 -3.75 13.63 8.91
N LEU A 192 -3.31 14.67 8.20
CA LEU A 192 -2.48 14.54 7.01
C LEU A 192 -1.12 15.18 7.27
N SER A 193 -0.06 14.38 7.17
CA SER A 193 1.33 14.85 7.26
C SER A 193 2.07 14.53 5.97
N VAL A 194 2.67 15.55 5.35
CA VAL A 194 3.46 15.42 4.12
C VAL A 194 4.76 16.18 4.29
N GLU A 195 5.87 15.46 4.28
CA GLU A 195 7.21 16.00 4.55
C GLU A 195 8.19 15.49 3.49
N LEU A 196 9.02 16.36 2.90
CA LEU A 196 10.05 15.93 1.93
C LEU A 196 9.50 15.07 0.76
N CYS A 197 8.32 15.43 0.24
CA CYS A 197 7.63 14.79 -0.88
C CYS A 197 7.50 15.75 -2.07
N HIS A 198 8.62 16.22 -2.61
CA HIS A 198 8.67 17.39 -3.49
C HIS A 198 7.95 17.25 -4.83
N LYS A 199 7.71 16.02 -5.32
CA LYS A 199 6.98 15.77 -6.57
C LYS A 199 5.48 15.58 -6.38
N LEU A 200 5.00 15.47 -5.13
CA LEU A 200 3.63 15.08 -4.85
C LEU A 200 2.66 16.22 -5.21
N LYS A 201 1.82 15.98 -6.21
CA LYS A 201 0.78 16.91 -6.63
C LYS A 201 -0.51 16.63 -5.85
N LEU A 202 -0.64 17.23 -4.67
CA LEU A 202 -1.84 17.11 -3.81
C LEU A 202 -3.05 17.86 -4.38
N PHE A 203 -2.77 18.99 -5.00
CA PHE A 203 -3.74 19.88 -5.64
C PHE A 203 -3.32 20.01 -7.11
N LYS A 204 -4.25 19.84 -8.05
CA LYS A 204 -3.95 20.18 -9.45
C LYS A 204 -3.84 21.71 -9.52
N ASP A 205 -2.71 22.22 -10.00
CA ASP A 205 -2.49 23.66 -10.18
C ASP A 205 -3.58 24.25 -11.07
N ALA A 206 -4.23 25.31 -10.59
CA ALA A 206 -5.20 26.10 -11.34
C ALA A 206 -4.56 26.99 -12.42
N ASN A 207 -3.23 26.90 -12.63
CA ASN A 207 -2.47 27.76 -13.53
C ASN A 207 -2.08 27.07 -14.86
N ALA A 208 -2.84 26.06 -15.30
CA ALA A 208 -2.84 25.66 -16.71
C ALA A 208 -3.88 26.52 -17.43
N ASN A 209 -3.44 27.35 -18.38
CA ASN A 209 -4.29 28.23 -19.20
C ASN A 209 -5.59 27.52 -19.65
N PRO A 210 -6.78 28.11 -19.43
CA PRO A 210 -8.04 27.54 -19.86
C PRO A 210 -8.31 27.92 -21.32
N GLU A 211 -7.68 27.23 -22.26
CA GLU A 211 -8.26 27.16 -23.60
C GLU A 211 -9.19 25.96 -23.67
N ILE A 212 -10.47 26.27 -23.40
CA ILE A 212 -11.68 25.57 -23.85
C ILE A 212 -11.90 24.17 -23.26
N GLY A 213 -12.77 24.12 -22.24
CA GLY A 213 -13.47 22.91 -21.81
C GLY A 213 -13.54 22.79 -20.30
N ASN A 214 -14.72 23.01 -19.74
CA ASN A 214 -15.03 22.88 -18.30
C ASN A 214 -14.51 21.56 -17.71
N THR A 215 -13.34 21.58 -17.07
CA THR A 215 -12.92 20.53 -16.14
C THR A 215 -12.92 21.09 -14.74
N GLU A 216 -13.93 20.73 -13.95
CA GLU A 216 -13.98 20.99 -12.51
C GLU A 216 -12.69 20.50 -11.84
N ILE A 217 -11.95 21.42 -11.23
CA ILE A 217 -10.71 21.15 -10.52
C ILE A 217 -11.07 20.51 -9.17
N LYS A 218 -10.88 19.20 -9.03
CA LYS A 218 -11.08 18.49 -7.75
C LYS A 218 -9.74 18.20 -7.07
N PRO A 219 -9.54 18.61 -5.81
CA PRO A 219 -8.35 18.24 -5.04
C PRO A 219 -8.36 16.73 -4.73
N VAL A 220 -7.17 16.13 -4.60
CA VAL A 220 -7.03 14.71 -4.22
C VAL A 220 -7.48 14.48 -2.77
N PHE A 221 -7.40 15.50 -1.92
CA PHE A 221 -7.94 15.49 -0.58
C PHE A 221 -9.00 16.58 -0.45
N LEU A 222 -10.27 16.21 -0.32
CA LEU A 222 -11.36 17.16 -0.08
C LEU A 222 -11.23 17.74 1.34
N PRO A 223 -11.02 19.06 1.47
CA PRO A 223 -10.73 19.70 2.74
C PRO A 223 -12.01 20.09 3.47
N GLU A 224 -12.86 19.13 3.85
CA GLU A 224 -13.89 19.49 4.83
C GLU A 224 -13.28 19.65 6.24
N LYS A 225 -12.14 18.99 6.53
CA LYS A 225 -11.32 19.19 7.75
C LYS A 225 -9.83 18.83 7.58
N VAL A 226 -9.17 19.25 6.49
CA VAL A 226 -7.68 19.20 6.43
C VAL A 226 -7.15 20.34 7.31
N LEU A 227 -7.14 20.12 8.63
CA LEU A 227 -6.39 20.98 9.54
C LEU A 227 -4.91 20.86 9.14
N ILE A 228 -4.38 21.99 8.74
CA ILE A 228 -3.02 22.24 8.29
C ILE A 228 -2.02 21.66 9.30
N ILE A 229 -1.20 20.70 8.87
CA ILE A 229 0.19 20.59 9.35
C ILE A 229 1.11 20.67 8.14
N ILE A 230 1.04 21.81 7.43
CA ILE A 230 2.12 22.27 6.54
C ILE A 230 3.10 23.18 7.31
N LEU A 231 2.88 23.43 8.61
CA LEU A 231 3.77 24.22 9.45
C LEU A 231 4.36 23.41 10.59
N ALA A 232 5.45 22.70 10.29
CA ALA A 232 6.53 22.44 11.26
C ALA A 232 7.88 22.22 10.53
N SER A 233 8.29 23.16 9.68
CA SER A 233 9.68 23.64 9.76
C SER A 233 9.70 24.51 11.02
N MET A 234 10.38 24.23 12.14
CA MET A 234 11.79 23.92 12.45
C MET A 234 11.89 23.73 13.99
N PRO A 235 13.06 23.47 14.63
CA PRO A 235 14.31 22.86 14.19
C PRO A 235 14.64 21.55 14.99
N PHE A 236 15.63 20.80 14.49
CA PHE A 236 16.41 19.89 15.32
C PHE A 236 16.94 20.65 16.55
N SER A 237 16.70 20.12 17.74
CA SER A 237 17.46 20.47 18.94
C SER A 237 18.11 19.18 19.44
N ASN A 238 19.41 19.08 19.16
CA ASN A 238 20.47 18.19 19.65
C ASN A 238 20.11 16.81 20.21
#